data_AF-A0A378VUC8-F1
#
_entry.id   AF-A0A378VUC8-F1
#
_cell.length_a   1.000
_cell.length_b   1.000
_cell.length_c   1.000
_cell.angle_alpha   90.00
_cell.angle_beta   90.00
_cell.angle_gamma   90.00
#
_symmetry.space_group_name_H-M   'P 1'
#
loop_
_entity.id
_entity.type
_entity.pdbx_description
1 polymer ?
#
loop_
_entity_poly.entity_id
_entity_poly.type
_entity_poly.pdbx_seq_one_letter_code
_entity_poly.pdbx_strand_id
1 'polypeptide(L)'
;MRIAQWLQEQPQVQAVYYTGLPDHPQAELIRKQQNGGGIVIGFEVADQAAAWKVVDGVELFSRTANLGDVRSTITNPWTTTHGRMQPEENSPPVSAPDWCACRSVWNMLAI
;
A
#
# COMPACT_ATOMS: atom_id res chain seq x y z
N MET A 1 10.87 6.42 -4.10
CA MET A 1 10.68 5.91 -5.48
C MET A 1 11.25 4.51 -5.71
N ARG A 2 12.50 4.21 -5.31
CA ARG A 2 13.18 2.93 -5.67
C ARG A 2 12.42 1.65 -5.27
N ILE A 3 11.81 1.61 -4.08
CA ILE A 3 11.05 0.44 -3.63
C ILE A 3 9.77 0.25 -4.45
N ALA A 4 9.04 1.33 -4.75
CA ALA A 4 7.81 1.24 -5.55
C ALA A 4 8.10 0.70 -6.97
N GLN A 5 9.18 1.16 -7.61
CA GLN A 5 9.61 0.64 -8.91
C GLN A 5 10.04 -0.82 -8.83
N TRP A 6 10.84 -1.17 -7.82
CA TRP A 6 11.23 -2.57 -7.61
C TRP A 6 10.01 -3.48 -7.41
N LEU A 7 8.99 -3.03 -6.66
CA LEU A 7 7.74 -3.78 -6.47
C LEU A 7 6.99 -3.99 -7.81
N GLN A 8 7.00 -3.00 -8.72
CA GLN A 8 6.38 -3.14 -10.05
C GLN A 8 7.05 -4.22 -10.91
N GLU A 9 8.31 -4.56 -10.63
CA GLU A 9 9.07 -5.59 -11.35
C GLU A 9 8.88 -7.01 -10.77
N GLN A 10 8.20 -7.15 -9.62
CA GLN A 10 8.06 -8.45 -8.97
C GLN A 10 6.86 -9.23 -9.53
N PRO A 11 7.02 -10.48 -9.99
CA PRO A 11 5.94 -11.25 -10.61
C PRO A 11 4.82 -11.64 -9.65
N GLN A 12 5.07 -11.59 -8.34
CA GLN A 12 4.07 -11.86 -7.31
C GLN A 12 3.23 -10.63 -6.93
N VAL A 13 3.63 -9.44 -7.39
CA VAL A 13 2.94 -8.17 -7.12
C VAL A 13 2.01 -7.85 -8.27
N GLN A 14 0.72 -7.67 -7.96
CA GLN A 14 -0.33 -7.43 -8.97
C GLN A 14 -0.50 -5.95 -9.28
N ALA A 15 -0.31 -5.10 -8.27
CA ALA A 15 -0.42 -3.65 -8.39
C ALA A 15 0.44 -2.95 -7.35
N VAL A 16 0.87 -1.72 -7.67
CA VAL A 16 1.61 -0.83 -6.76
C VAL A 16 0.94 0.53 -6.76
N TYR A 17 0.69 1.06 -5.56
CA TYR A 17 0.03 2.34 -5.32
C TYR A 17 1.01 3.27 -4.62
N TYR A 18 1.53 4.24 -5.36
CA TYR A 18 2.43 5.23 -4.80
C TYR A 18 2.29 6.54 -5.55
N THR A 19 2.07 7.64 -4.83
CA THR A 19 1.85 8.96 -5.44
C THR A 19 3.12 9.51 -6.10
N GLY A 20 4.29 8.97 -5.77
CA GLY A 20 5.55 9.31 -6.44
C GLY A 20 5.82 8.52 -7.73
N LEU A 21 4.90 7.69 -8.21
CA LEU A 21 5.02 7.06 -9.54
C LEU A 21 4.67 8.05 -10.65
N PRO A 22 5.40 8.02 -11.78
CA PRO A 22 5.16 8.94 -12.90
C PRO A 22 3.78 8.76 -13.52
N ASP A 23 3.27 7.53 -13.55
CA ASP A 23 2.00 7.17 -14.18
C ASP A 23 0.80 7.27 -13.22
N HIS A 24 0.94 7.98 -12.10
CA HIS A 24 -0.16 8.12 -11.16
C HIS A 24 -1.32 8.93 -11.78
N PRO A 25 -2.59 8.48 -11.72
CA PRO A 25 -3.73 9.15 -12.36
C PRO A 25 -3.91 10.62 -11.95
N GLN A 26 -3.48 10.95 -10.74
CA GLN A 26 -3.54 12.30 -10.17
C GLN A 26 -2.19 13.04 -10.16
N ALA A 27 -1.25 12.70 -11.03
CA ALA A 27 0.10 13.28 -11.05
C ALA A 27 0.13 14.83 -11.05
N GLU A 28 -0.80 15.46 -11.77
CA GLU A 28 -0.91 16.93 -11.79
C GLU A 28 -1.29 17.51 -10.41
N LEU A 29 -2.26 16.89 -9.73
CA LEU A 29 -2.70 17.30 -8.40
C LEU A 29 -1.59 17.08 -7.37
N ILE A 30 -0.92 15.93 -7.44
CA ILE A 30 0.21 15.59 -6.58
C ILE A 30 1.32 16.63 -6.71
N ARG A 31 1.69 17.01 -7.94
CA ARG A 31 2.71 18.05 -8.18
C ARG A 31 2.30 19.42 -7.63
N LYS A 32 1.01 19.73 -7.58
CA LYS A 32 0.49 20.99 -7.03
C LYS A 32 0.45 21.00 -5.49
N GLN A 33 0.18 19.86 -4.85
CA GLN A 33 -0.14 19.78 -3.42
C GLN A 33 0.96 19.13 -2.57
N GLN A 34 1.88 18.39 -3.18
CA GLN A 34 2.91 17.62 -2.48
C GLN A 34 4.30 17.91 -3.05
N ASN A 35 5.31 17.95 -2.17
CA ASN A 35 6.71 18.08 -2.60
C ASN A 35 7.34 16.74 -3.03
N GLY A 36 6.61 15.63 -2.89
CA GLY A 36 7.05 14.29 -3.27
C GLY A 36 5.98 13.25 -2.94
N GLY A 37 6.25 11.99 -3.31
CA GLY A 37 5.30 10.88 -3.16
C GLY A 37 5.04 10.39 -1.74
N GLY A 38 5.64 11.02 -0.72
CA GLY A 38 5.55 10.56 0.65
C GLY A 38 6.25 9.22 0.91
N ILE A 39 5.93 8.65 2.07
CA ILE A 39 6.61 7.48 2.66
C ILE A 39 5.74 6.21 2.67
N VAL A 40 4.47 6.31 2.26
CA VAL A 40 3.53 5.18 2.22
C VAL A 40 3.48 4.63 0.81
N ILE A 41 3.73 3.33 0.66
CA ILE A 41 3.63 2.58 -0.58
C ILE A 41 2.58 1.50 -0.39
N GLY A 42 1.56 1.50 -1.23
CA GLY A 42 0.58 0.42 -1.30
C GLY A 42 1.00 -0.66 -2.30
N PHE A 43 0.72 -1.94 -2.05
CA PHE A 43 0.83 -2.96 -3.10
C PHE A 43 -0.08 -4.16 -2.89
N GLU A 44 -0.39 -4.87 -3.98
CA GLU A 44 -1.28 -6.03 -3.99
C GLU A 44 -0.54 -7.32 -4.32
N VAL A 45 -0.98 -8.41 -3.69
CA VAL A 45 -0.55 -9.79 -3.97
C VAL A 45 -1.77 -10.68 -4.17
N ALA A 46 -1.56 -11.88 -4.71
CA ALA A 46 -2.62 -12.76 -5.19
C ALA A 46 -3.76 -13.03 -4.20
N ASP A 47 -3.44 -13.32 -2.94
CA ASP A 47 -4.41 -13.66 -1.91
C ASP A 47 -3.87 -13.42 -0.50
N GLN A 48 -4.71 -13.61 0.51
CA GLN A 48 -4.36 -13.47 1.92
C GLN A 48 -3.21 -14.39 2.36
N ALA A 49 -3.06 -15.59 1.78
CA ALA A 49 -1.97 -16.49 2.16
C ALA A 49 -0.62 -15.98 1.64
N ALA A 50 -0.57 -15.49 0.40
CA ALA A 50 0.58 -14.78 -0.15
C ALA A 50 0.91 -13.52 0.67
N ALA A 51 -0.13 -12.80 1.09
CA ALA A 51 -0.05 -11.64 1.95
C ALA A 51 0.69 -11.95 3.27
N TRP A 52 0.31 -13.03 3.96
CA TRP A 52 0.99 -13.45 5.19
C TRP A 52 2.44 -13.90 4.96
N LYS A 53 2.72 -14.59 3.84
CA LYS A 53 4.10 -14.96 3.49
C LYS A 53 5.02 -13.74 3.37
N VAL A 54 4.53 -12.62 2.84
CA VAL A 54 5.32 -11.38 2.76
C VAL A 54 5.62 -10.83 4.14
N VAL A 55 4.61 -10.72 5.02
CA VAL A 55 4.80 -10.20 6.38
C VAL A 55 5.67 -11.08 7.25
N ASP A 56 5.51 -12.38 7.15
CA ASP A 56 6.28 -13.33 7.94
C ASP A 56 7.72 -13.47 7.41
N GLY A 57 7.95 -13.12 6.14
CA GLY A 57 9.26 -13.21 5.48
C GLY A 57 10.14 -11.96 5.57
N VAL A 58 9.62 -10.84 6.08
CA VAL A 58 10.41 -9.60 6.24
C VAL A 58 11.07 -9.55 7.60
N GLU A 59 12.39 -9.34 7.61
CA GLU A 59 13.19 -9.29 8.85
C GLU A 59 13.40 -7.85 9.36
N LEU A 60 13.38 -6.87 8.45
CA LEU A 60 13.66 -5.46 8.77
C LEU A 60 12.40 -4.67 9.17
N PHE A 61 11.22 -5.13 8.75
CA PHE A 61 9.97 -4.40 8.94
C PHE A 61 9.32 -4.76 10.27
N SER A 62 8.97 -3.75 11.06
CA SER A 62 8.14 -3.94 12.25
C SER A 62 6.68 -4.16 11.85
N ARG A 63 6.06 -5.19 12.42
CA ARG A 63 4.64 -5.53 12.21
C ARG A 63 3.76 -4.63 13.07
N THR A 64 3.32 -3.52 12.53
CA THR A 64 2.49 -2.56 13.26
C THR A 64 1.60 -1.76 12.33
N ALA A 65 0.40 -1.43 12.80
CA ALA A 65 -0.52 -0.51 12.13
C ALA A 65 -0.07 0.95 12.19
N ASN A 66 0.98 1.28 12.96
CA ASN A 66 1.46 2.64 13.12
C ASN A 66 2.26 3.11 11.89
N LEU A 67 2.12 4.40 11.56
CA LEU A 67 2.80 5.04 10.43
C LEU A 67 3.60 6.26 10.90
N GLY A 68 4.68 6.61 10.18
CA GLY A 68 5.52 7.79 10.47
C GLY A 68 6.59 7.59 11.54
N ASP A 69 6.97 6.34 11.83
CA ASP A 69 8.12 6.01 12.68
C ASP A 69 9.44 6.15 11.88
N VAL A 70 10.59 6.12 12.56
CA VAL A 70 11.93 5.96 11.96
C VAL A 70 12.24 4.50 11.61
N ARG A 71 11.43 3.55 12.07
CA ARG A 71 11.49 2.15 11.64
C ARG A 71 10.60 1.92 10.43
N SER A 72 11.04 1.07 9.51
CA SER A 72 10.18 0.58 8.44
C SER A 72 9.07 -0.29 9.04
N THR A 73 7.83 -0.09 8.60
CA THR A 73 6.67 -0.82 9.11
C THR A 73 5.87 -1.46 7.98
N ILE A 74 5.25 -2.58 8.30
CA ILE A 74 4.36 -3.31 7.38
C ILE A 74 3.09 -3.73 8.12
N THR A 75 1.93 -3.59 7.46
CA THR A 75 0.66 -4.02 8.02
C THR A 75 -0.34 -4.45 6.96
N ASN A 76 -1.15 -5.44 7.30
CA ASN A 76 -2.32 -5.83 6.51
C ASN A 76 -3.50 -4.97 6.97
N PRO A 77 -3.96 -3.97 6.20
CA PRO A 77 -5.04 -3.10 6.62
C PRO A 77 -6.35 -3.88 6.87
N TRP A 78 -6.63 -4.90 6.06
CA TRP A 78 -7.86 -5.69 6.14
C TRP A 78 -8.00 -6.47 7.44
N THR A 79 -6.91 -7.02 7.97
CA THR A 79 -6.95 -7.73 9.27
C THR A 79 -6.56 -6.85 10.45
N THR A 80 -6.31 -5.55 10.22
CA THR A 80 -5.91 -4.61 11.28
C THR A 80 -6.80 -3.37 11.29
N THR A 81 -6.36 -2.26 10.70
CA THR A 81 -6.96 -0.92 10.81
C THR A 81 -8.34 -0.82 10.18
N HIS A 82 -8.63 -1.63 9.16
CA HIS A 82 -9.87 -1.60 8.38
C HIS A 82 -10.76 -2.83 8.64
N GLY A 83 -10.35 -3.74 9.53
CA GLY A 83 -11.05 -5.01 9.76
C GLY A 83 -12.45 -4.91 10.39
N ARG A 84 -12.91 -3.69 10.72
CA ARG A 84 -14.27 -3.41 11.21
C ARG A 84 -15.20 -2.78 10.16
N MET A 85 -14.70 -2.50 8.95
CA MET A 85 -15.50 -1.94 7.87
C MET A 85 -16.43 -3.02 7.30
N GLN A 86 -17.71 -2.71 7.13
CA GLN A 86 -18.66 -3.67 6.55
C GLN A 86 -18.31 -3.95 5.09
N PRO A 87 -18.57 -5.15 4.55
CA PRO A 87 -18.26 -5.49 3.15
C PRO A 87 -18.79 -4.47 2.14
N GLU A 88 -19.96 -3.89 2.39
CA GLU A 88 -20.60 -2.87 1.54
C GLU A 88 -19.95 -1.47 1.64
N GLU A 89 -19.35 -1.14 2.78
CA GLU A 89 -18.67 0.15 3.02
C GLU A 89 -17.28 0.22 2.36
N ASN A 90 -16.81 -0.91 1.84
CA ASN A 90 -15.49 -1.08 1.21
C ASN A 90 -15.52 -1.05 -0.32
N SER A 91 -16.66 -0.72 -0.95
CA SER A 91 -16.62 -0.29 -2.34
C SER A 91 -15.94 1.07 -2.38
N PRO A 92 -14.98 1.33 -3.30
CA PRO A 92 -14.35 2.62 -3.32
C PRO A 92 -15.45 3.64 -3.65
N PRO A 93 -15.56 4.78 -2.93
CA PRO A 93 -16.32 5.88 -3.46
C PRO A 93 -15.81 6.15 -4.89
N VAL A 94 -16.66 6.60 -5.80
CA VAL A 94 -16.31 6.80 -7.23
C VAL A 94 -15.06 7.69 -7.43
N SER A 95 -14.63 8.40 -6.38
CA SER A 95 -13.44 9.26 -6.31
C SER A 95 -12.24 8.68 -5.55
N ALA A 96 -12.36 7.53 -4.87
CA ALA A 96 -11.24 6.87 -4.19
C ALA A 96 -10.50 5.95 -5.17
N PRO A 97 -9.17 5.85 -5.07
CA PRO A 97 -8.42 4.95 -5.95
C PRO A 97 -8.75 3.49 -5.61
N ASP A 98 -8.80 2.63 -6.63
CA ASP A 98 -9.28 1.24 -6.55
C ASP A 98 -8.61 0.37 -5.46
N TRP A 99 -7.41 0.74 -5.00
CA TRP A 99 -6.74 0.07 -3.87
C TRP A 99 -7.52 0.14 -2.56
N CYS A 100 -8.41 1.13 -2.37
CA CYS A 100 -9.28 1.18 -1.20
C CYS A 100 -10.27 -0.01 -1.14
N ALA A 101 -10.52 -0.68 -2.27
CA ALA A 101 -11.52 -1.74 -2.39
C ALA A 101 -10.91 -3.15 -2.44
N CYS A 102 -9.60 -3.26 -2.64
CA CYS A 102 -8.98 -4.54 -2.88
C CYS A 102 -8.56 -5.20 -1.56
N ARG A 103 -9.10 -6.41 -1.32
CA ARG A 103 -8.92 -7.20 -0.08
C ARG A 103 -7.48 -7.65 0.17
N SER A 104 -6.57 -7.33 -0.74
CA SER A 104 -5.18 -7.75 -0.76
C SER A 104 -4.18 -6.59 -0.70
N VAL A 105 -4.64 -5.35 -0.48
CA VAL A 105 -3.77 -4.16 -0.46
C VAL A 105 -3.02 -4.05 0.85
N TRP A 106 -1.70 -3.93 0.74
CA TRP A 106 -0.79 -3.66 1.84
C TRP A 106 -0.48 -2.19 1.91
N ASN A 107 -0.32 -1.65 3.12
CA ASN A 107 0.44 -0.42 3.32
C ASN A 107 1.83 -0.81 3.80
N MET A 108 2.83 -0.54 2.96
CA MET A 108 4.24 -0.62 3.27
C MET A 108 4.75 0.78 3.55
N LEU A 109 5.17 1.02 4.79
CA LEU A 109 5.90 2.22 5.14
C LEU A 109 7.39 1.91 5.06
N ALA A 110 8.00 2.29 3.95
CA ALA A 110 9.45 2.24 3.80
C ALA A 110 9.97 3.68 3.81
N ILE A 111 10.76 3.99 4.83
CA ILE A 111 11.59 5.21 4.87
C ILE A 111 12.74 5.04 3.90
#